data_AF-A0A846BX69-F1
#
_entry.id   AF-A0A846BX69-F1
#
_cell.length_a   1.000
_cell.length_b   1.000
_cell.length_c   1.000
_cell.angle_alpha   90.00
_cell.angle_beta   90.00
_cell.angle_gamma   90.00
#
_symmetry.space_group_name_H-M   'P 1'
#
loop_
_entity.id
_entity.type
_entity.pdbx_description
1 polymer ?
#
loop_
_entity_poly.entity_id
_entity_poly.type
_entity_poly.pdbx_seq_one_letter_code
_entity_poly.pdbx_strand_id
1 'polypeptide(L)'
;MSSKAASFQYSRCQQSDNYCYQRGDYGPVIGQIIDLLIKKGYYQGNNDEIFGTLTETAIKNFQRDQGLTPDGIAGPSTMNKLRRI
;
A
#
# COMPACT_ATOMS: atom_id res chain seq x y z
N MET A 1 -31.10 11.45 -16.68
CA MET A 1 -32.01 11.43 -15.51
C MET A 1 -31.59 10.25 -14.67
N SER A 2 -30.71 10.50 -13.69
CA SER A 2 -31.03 10.39 -12.25
C SER A 2 -31.09 8.91 -11.84
N SER A 3 -30.28 8.37 -10.93
CA SER A 3 -29.82 8.97 -9.68
C SER A 3 -28.75 8.06 -9.04
N LYS A 4 -27.68 8.65 -8.52
CA LYS A 4 -27.36 8.55 -7.09
C LYS A 4 -26.22 9.49 -6.72
N ALA A 5 -26.59 10.51 -5.96
CA ALA A 5 -25.66 11.29 -5.18
C ALA A 5 -25.08 10.40 -4.06
N ALA A 6 -23.78 10.14 -4.15
CA ALA A 6 -22.90 9.80 -3.04
C ALA A 6 -21.51 10.33 -3.42
N SER A 7 -21.40 11.66 -3.42
CA SER A 7 -20.14 12.38 -3.45
C SER A 7 -19.37 12.05 -2.16
N PHE A 8 -18.34 11.21 -2.23
CA PHE A 8 -17.07 11.33 -1.49
C PHE A 8 -16.07 10.25 -1.94
N GLN A 9 -15.22 10.62 -2.91
CA GLN A 9 -13.80 10.26 -2.99
C GLN A 9 -13.36 8.78 -3.10
N TYR A 10 -13.91 7.99 -4.02
CA TYR A 10 -13.10 6.90 -4.62
C TYR A 10 -12.18 7.49 -5.70
N SER A 11 -11.14 8.21 -5.28
CA SER A 11 -10.26 8.93 -6.22
C SER A 11 -8.81 8.96 -5.72
N ARG A 12 -8.18 7.79 -5.57
CA ARG A 12 -6.72 7.70 -5.43
C ARG A 12 -6.07 6.54 -6.20
N CYS A 13 -6.85 5.54 -6.60
CA CYS A 13 -6.34 4.39 -7.33
C CYS A 13 -7.28 4.07 -8.46
N GLN A 14 -6.84 4.37 -9.68
CA GLN A 14 -7.66 4.12 -10.86
C GLN A 14 -7.70 2.62 -11.12
N GLN A 15 -8.90 2.14 -11.43
CA GLN A 15 -9.32 0.74 -11.49
C GLN A 15 -8.62 -0.11 -12.58
N SER A 16 -7.57 0.40 -13.23
CA SER A 16 -6.85 -0.23 -14.34
C SER A 16 -5.43 -0.68 -14.01
N ASP A 17 -4.84 -0.24 -12.89
CA ASP A 17 -3.48 -0.62 -12.52
C ASP A 17 -3.49 -1.54 -11.28
N ASN A 18 -3.05 -2.78 -11.47
CA ASN A 18 -3.03 -3.89 -10.50
C ASN A 18 -2.19 -3.66 -9.22
N TYR A 19 -1.86 -2.42 -8.85
CA TYR A 19 -0.92 -2.10 -7.76
C TYR A 19 -1.33 -0.86 -6.99
N CYS A 20 -2.53 -0.85 -6.43
CA CYS A 20 -2.86 0.06 -5.34
C CYS A 20 -3.36 -0.74 -4.16
N TYR A 21 -2.53 -0.79 -3.13
CA TYR A 21 -2.87 -1.40 -1.86
C TYR A 21 -2.75 -0.38 -0.73
N GLN A 22 -3.73 -0.35 0.15
CA GLN A 22 -3.86 0.63 1.23
C GLN A 22 -4.50 -0.01 2.47
N ARG A 23 -4.58 0.77 3.56
CA ARG A 23 -5.18 0.30 4.81
C ARG A 23 -6.58 -0.29 4.57
N GLY A 24 -6.79 -1.50 5.03
CA GLY A 24 -8.04 -2.26 4.90
C GLY A 24 -8.00 -3.37 3.85
N ASP A 25 -7.03 -3.35 2.93
CA ASP A 25 -6.82 -4.45 1.99
C ASP A 25 -6.24 -5.68 2.69
N TYR A 26 -6.50 -6.86 2.15
CA TYR A 26 -5.98 -8.12 2.67
C TYR A 26 -5.78 -9.16 1.56
N GLY A 27 -5.02 -10.21 1.88
CA GLY A 27 -4.82 -11.39 1.04
C GLY A 27 -3.39 -11.56 0.54
N PRO A 28 -3.13 -12.55 -0.33
CA PRO A 28 -1.77 -13.04 -0.59
C PRO A 28 -0.80 -11.98 -1.11
N VAL A 29 -1.31 -11.00 -1.89
CA VAL A 29 -0.49 -9.91 -2.40
C VAL A 29 -0.07 -8.92 -1.31
N ILE A 30 -0.92 -8.70 -0.30
CA ILE A 30 -0.56 -7.92 0.89
C ILE A 30 0.50 -8.65 1.68
N GLY A 31 0.39 -9.98 1.78
CA GLY A 31 1.44 -10.82 2.35
C GLY A 31 2.80 -10.59 1.69
N GLN A 32 2.85 -10.59 0.36
CA GLN A 32 4.09 -10.30 -0.38
C GLN A 32 4.65 -8.90 -0.09
N ILE A 33 3.78 -7.90 0.08
CA ILE A 33 4.20 -6.53 0.43
C ILE A 33 4.81 -6.50 1.83
N ILE A 34 4.17 -7.14 2.81
CA ILE A 34 4.65 -7.20 4.19
C ILE A 34 6.00 -7.93 4.24
N ASP A 35 6.17 -9.05 3.53
CA ASP A 35 7.45 -9.77 3.46
C ASP A 35 8.58 -8.89 2.90
N LEU A 36 8.29 -8.09 1.86
CA LEU A 36 9.26 -7.14 1.31
C LEU A 36 9.62 -6.04 2.30
N LEU A 37 8.64 -5.55 3.08
CA LEU A 37 8.88 -4.56 4.14
C LEU A 37 9.70 -5.14 5.29
N ILE A 38 9.43 -6.37 5.72
CA ILE A 38 10.21 -7.09 6.73
C ILE A 38 11.65 -7.26 6.24
N LYS A 39 11.83 -7.77 5.01
CA LYS A 39 13.16 -7.98 4.41
C LYS A 39 13.98 -6.68 4.32
N LYS A 40 13.32 -5.55 4.11
CA LYS A 40 13.95 -4.22 4.05
C LYS A 40 14.08 -3.54 5.42
N GLY A 41 13.57 -4.14 6.50
CA GLY A 41 13.67 -3.61 7.87
C GLY A 41 12.63 -2.53 8.22
N TYR A 42 11.59 -2.36 7.41
CA TYR A 42 10.53 -1.36 7.63
C TYR A 42 9.34 -1.87 8.45
N TYR A 43 9.21 -3.18 8.63
CA TYR A 43 8.11 -3.80 9.38
C TYR A 43 8.66 -4.85 10.33
N GLN A 44 8.17 -4.86 11.58
CA GLN A 44 8.66 -5.73 12.66
C GLN A 44 7.55 -6.64 13.24
N GLY A 45 6.38 -6.68 12.59
CA GLY A 45 5.25 -7.52 12.99
C GLY A 45 5.19 -8.84 12.22
N ASN A 46 4.15 -9.62 12.52
CA ASN A 46 3.81 -10.81 11.76
C ASN A 46 3.19 -10.44 10.41
N ASN A 47 3.38 -11.32 9.43
CA ASN A 47 2.67 -11.26 8.17
C ASN A 47 1.32 -11.97 8.32
N ASP A 48 0.27 -11.21 8.64
CA ASP A 48 -1.11 -11.64 8.73
C ASP A 48 -1.88 -11.44 7.40
N GLU A 49 -1.17 -11.09 6.32
CA GLU A 49 -1.73 -10.70 5.03
C GLU A 49 -2.74 -9.54 5.12
N ILE A 50 -2.67 -8.70 6.17
CA ILE A 50 -3.59 -7.57 6.38
C ILE A 50 -2.82 -6.25 6.28
N PHE A 51 -3.33 -5.35 5.45
CA PHE A 51 -2.80 -4.01 5.35
C PHE A 51 -3.37 -3.17 6.50
N GLY A 52 -2.79 -3.34 7.68
CA GLY A 52 -3.17 -2.62 8.90
C GLY A 52 -2.48 -1.27 9.06
N THR A 53 -2.70 -0.64 10.22
CA THR A 53 -2.04 0.63 10.59
C THR A 53 -0.52 0.51 10.65
N LEU A 54 0.00 -0.63 11.10
CA LEU A 54 1.44 -0.88 11.13
C LEU A 54 2.02 -1.01 9.72
N THR A 55 1.31 -1.69 8.81
CA THR A 55 1.70 -1.82 7.40
C THR A 55 1.71 -0.47 6.69
N GLU A 56 0.70 0.37 6.92
CA GLU A 56 0.70 1.75 6.38
C GLU A 56 1.88 2.57 6.92
N THR A 57 2.18 2.45 8.21
CA THR A 57 3.31 3.17 8.82
C THR A 57 4.63 2.72 8.20
N ALA A 58 4.81 1.42 7.98
CA ALA A 58 5.98 0.87 7.30
C ALA A 58 6.10 1.37 5.87
N ILE A 59 5.01 1.41 5.11
CA ILE A 59 4.98 1.97 3.74
C ILE A 59 5.37 3.45 3.75
N LYS A 60 4.83 4.26 4.66
CA LYS A 60 5.17 5.69 4.76
C LYS A 60 6.64 5.91 5.07
N ASN A 61 7.21 5.11 5.96
CA ASN A 61 8.63 5.18 6.29
C ASN A 61 9.50 4.78 5.10
N PHE A 62 9.16 3.67 4.44
CA PHE A 62 9.82 3.24 3.21
C PHE A 62 9.75 4.31 2.12
N GLN A 63 8.57 4.88 1.88
CA GLN A 63 8.37 5.95 0.90
C GLN A 63 9.26 7.16 1.20
N ARG A 64 9.31 7.61 2.46
CA ARG A 64 10.15 8.73 2.88
C ARG A 64 11.62 8.48 2.57
N ASP A 65 12.14 7.33 2.96
CA ASP A 65 13.56 6.98 2.77
C ASP A 65 13.92 6.79 1.29
N GLN A 66 12.94 6.40 0.48
CA GLN A 66 13.11 6.27 -0.95
C GLN A 66 12.87 7.59 -1.71
N GLY A 67 12.52 8.69 -1.05
CA GLY A 67 12.20 9.96 -1.72
C GLY A 67 10.89 9.89 -2.54
N LEU A 68 9.91 9.10 -2.10
CA LEU A 68 8.54 9.09 -2.60
C LEU A 68 7.65 9.93 -1.68
N THR A 69 6.47 10.32 -2.18
CA THR A 69 5.41 10.89 -1.33
C THR A 69 4.96 9.85 -0.30
N PRO A 70 5.03 10.14 1.02
CA PRO A 70 4.67 9.19 2.07
C PRO A 70 3.15 9.14 2.29
N ASP A 71 2.39 8.80 1.25
CA ASP A 71 0.92 8.73 1.26
C ASP A 71 0.38 7.46 1.94
N GLY A 72 1.22 6.46 2.18
CA GLY A 72 0.82 5.18 2.78
C GLY A 72 0.18 4.20 1.80
N ILE A 73 0.21 4.50 0.49
CA ILE A 73 -0.35 3.67 -0.56
C ILE A 73 0.80 2.91 -1.25
N ALA A 74 0.68 1.59 -1.34
CA ALA A 74 1.59 0.76 -2.12
C ALA A 74 1.24 0.83 -3.62
N GLY A 75 1.41 2.02 -4.20
CA GLY A 75 1.23 2.33 -5.62
C GLY A 75 2.32 1.70 -6.52
N PRO A 76 2.23 1.85 -7.86
CA PRO A 76 3.24 1.31 -8.79
C PRO A 76 4.68 1.74 -8.47
N SER A 77 4.89 3.01 -8.10
CA SER A 77 6.22 3.53 -7.71
C SER A 77 6.74 2.87 -6.43
N THR A 78 5.87 2.68 -5.43
CA THR A 78 6.21 1.98 -4.18
C THR A 78 6.56 0.53 -4.48
N MET A 79 5.73 -0.18 -5.23
CA MET A 79 5.92 -1.60 -5.59
C MET A 79 7.20 -1.82 -6.41
N ASN A 80 7.50 -0.91 -7.34
CA ASN A 80 8.74 -0.98 -8.12
C ASN A 80 9.99 -0.85 -7.26
N LYS A 81 9.97 -0.02 -6.21
CA LYS A 81 11.10 0.10 -5.29
C LYS A 81 11.16 -1.07 -4.29
N LEU A 82 10.02 -1.58 -3.82
CA LEU A 82 9.98 -2.75 -2.94
C LEU A 82 10.59 -3.99 -3.60
N ARG A 83 10.30 -4.21 -4.89
CA ARG A 83 10.78 -5.37 -5.66
C ARG A 83 12.27 -5.30 -6.04
N ARG A 84 12.91 -4.14 -5.94
CA ARG A 84 14.36 -4.03 -6.15
C ARG A 84 15.08 -4.54 -4.91
N ILE A 85 15.72 -5.69 -5.05
CA ILE A 85 16.63 -6.31 -4.08
C ILE A 85 18.05 -5.82 -4.29
#